data_AF-A0A9X4C5F8-F1
#
_entry.id   AF-A0A9X4C5F8-F1
#
_cell.length_a   1.000
_cell.length_b   1.000
_cell.length_c   1.000
_cell.angle_alpha   90.00
_cell.angle_beta   90.00
_cell.angle_gamma   90.00
#
_symmetry.space_group_name_H-M   'P 1'
#
loop_
_entity.id
_entity.type
_entity.pdbx_description
1 polymer ?
#
loop_
_entity_poly.entity_id
_entity_poly.type
_entity_poly.pdbx_seq_one_letter_code
_entity_poly.pdbx_strand_id
1 'polypeptide(L)'
;MKKLLIGAALVMGAILYSGYYQALEDGDIETILFIKKHPTWQMRFHNIHANDGEIREVERLTDEERKMIIDYCRYRLGLDTALRTQDDVERCSIK
;
A
#
# COMPACT_ATOMS: atom_id res chain seq x y z
N MET A 1 11.50 -32.78 -10.36
CA MET A 1 10.49 -31.88 -10.96
C MET A 1 9.51 -31.32 -9.92
N LYS A 2 8.75 -32.15 -9.17
CA LYS A 2 7.74 -31.66 -8.20
C LYS A 2 8.27 -30.68 -7.14
N LYS A 3 9.48 -30.90 -6.60
CA LYS A 3 10.13 -30.00 -5.63
C LYS A 3 10.45 -28.62 -6.21
N LEU A 4 10.85 -28.55 -7.48
CA LEU A 4 11.15 -27.28 -8.16
C LEU A 4 9.88 -26.47 -8.38
N LEU A 5 8.77 -27.13 -8.74
CA LEU A 5 7.47 -26.48 -8.90
C LEU A 5 6.97 -25.91 -7.57
N ILE A 6 7.13 -26.66 -6.47
CA ILE A 6 6.78 -26.17 -5.13
C ILE A 6 7.65 -24.96 -4.75
N GLY A 7 8.96 -25.03 -4.99
CA GLY A 7 9.87 -23.91 -4.75
C GLY A 7 9.48 -22.66 -5.54
N ALA A 8 9.20 -22.81 -6.84
CA ALA A 8 8.77 -21.69 -7.69
C ALA A 8 7.44 -21.08 -7.22
N ALA A 9 6.48 -21.90 -6.80
CA ALA A 9 5.21 -21.42 -6.26
C ALA A 9 5.39 -20.62 -4.96
N LEU A 10 6.30 -21.05 -4.07
CA LEU A 10 6.61 -20.31 -2.84
C LEU A 10 7.27 -18.96 -3.12
N VAL A 11 8.25 -18.92 -4.03
CA VAL A 11 8.90 -17.66 -4.43
C VAL A 11 7.88 -16.71 -5.08
N MET A 12 7.03 -17.23 -5.96
CA MET A 12 5.98 -16.45 -6.59
C MET A 12 4.97 -15.91 -5.56
N GLY A 13 4.59 -16.74 -4.59
CA GLY A 13 3.76 -16.31 -3.46
C GLY A 13 4.42 -15.19 -2.66
N ALA A 14 5.71 -15.32 -2.33
CA ALA A 14 6.43 -14.28 -1.61
C ALA A 14 6.46 -12.95 -2.37
N ILE A 15 6.68 -12.96 -3.69
CA ILE A 15 6.66 -11.75 -4.53
C ILE A 15 5.25 -11.12 -4.57
N LEU A 16 4.23 -11.95 -4.81
CA LEU A 16 2.86 -11.46 -4.94
C LEU A 16 2.31 -10.88 -3.65
N TYR A 17 2.78 -11.36 -2.49
CA TYR A 17 2.29 -10.98 -1.18
C TYR A 17 3.25 -10.08 -0.37
N SER A 18 4.42 -9.72 -0.87
CA SER A 18 5.29 -8.72 -0.22
C SER A 18 5.20 -7.37 -0.91
N GLY A 19 5.20 -6.29 -0.13
CA GLY A 19 5.24 -4.92 -0.63
C GLY A 19 6.01 -4.01 0.32
N TYR A 20 6.30 -2.79 -0.14
CA TYR A 20 6.94 -1.78 0.69
C TYR A 20 6.49 -0.37 0.33
N TYR A 21 6.66 0.57 1.26
CA TYR A 21 6.58 2.01 1.02
C TYR A 21 7.72 2.73 1.74
N GLN A 22 7.92 4.01 1.41
CA GLN A 22 8.86 4.87 2.10
C GLN A 22 8.10 5.82 3.02
N ALA A 23 8.58 6.00 4.24
CA ALA A 23 8.08 6.96 5.21
C ALA A 23 9.16 7.97 5.55
N LEU A 24 8.77 9.21 5.83
CA LEU A 24 9.68 10.22 6.38
C LEU A 24 9.47 10.25 7.89
N GLU A 25 10.41 9.69 8.64
CA GLU A 25 10.37 9.61 10.10
C GLU A 25 11.60 10.33 10.66
N ASP A 26 11.39 11.32 11.54
CA ASP A 26 12.46 12.13 12.16
C ASP A 26 13.47 12.76 11.18
N GLY A 27 13.04 13.03 9.95
CA GLY A 27 13.87 13.62 8.90
C GLY A 27 14.66 12.61 8.06
N ASP A 28 14.52 11.32 8.36
CA ASP A 28 15.11 10.22 7.62
C ASP A 28 14.06 9.46 6.79
N ILE A 29 14.49 8.90 5.65
CA ILE A 29 13.62 8.07 4.81
C ILE A 29 13.75 6.62 5.25
N GLU A 30 12.68 6.10 5.85
CA GLU A 30 12.57 4.71 6.26
C GLU A 30 11.87 3.85 5.20
N THR A 31 12.31 2.61 5.01
CA THR A 31 11.64 1.63 4.15
C THR A 31 10.81 0.68 4.99
N ILE A 32 9.49 0.78 4.87
CA ILE A 32 8.54 -0.07 5.61
C ILE A 32 8.10 -1.23 4.73
N LEU A 33 8.49 -2.45 5.13
CA LEU A 33 8.06 -3.70 4.48
C LEU A 33 6.72 -4.17 5.06
N PHE A 34 5.87 -4.78 4.23
CA PHE A 34 4.61 -5.36 4.68
C PHE A 34 4.17 -6.57 3.85
N ILE A 35 3.30 -7.39 4.47
CA ILE A 35 2.59 -8.47 3.78
C ILE A 35 1.26 -7.91 3.25
N LYS A 36 1.07 -8.00 1.94
CA LYS A 36 -0.14 -7.57 1.25
C LYS A 36 -1.33 -8.42 1.66
N LYS A 37 -2.53 -7.82 1.72
CA LYS A 37 -3.79 -8.52 1.96
C LYS A 37 -4.38 -9.19 0.72
N HIS A 38 -4.00 -8.70 -0.47
CA HIS A 38 -4.36 -9.29 -1.76
C HIS A 38 -3.11 -9.43 -2.66
N PRO A 39 -3.04 -10.47 -3.52
CA PRO A 39 -1.88 -10.65 -4.39
C PRO A 39 -1.83 -9.59 -5.49
N THR A 40 -0.64 -9.05 -5.75
CA THR A 40 -0.38 -8.18 -6.90
C THR A 40 1.12 -8.17 -7.23
N TRP A 41 1.45 -7.90 -8.49
CA TRP A 41 2.83 -7.70 -8.95
C TRP A 41 3.42 -6.36 -8.51
N GLN A 42 2.59 -5.42 -8.07
CA GLN A 42 3.05 -4.12 -7.57
C GLN A 42 3.86 -4.30 -6.28
N MET A 43 5.15 -3.93 -6.27
CA MET A 43 6.02 -4.06 -5.09
C MET A 43 6.05 -2.79 -4.23
N ARG A 44 6.08 -1.62 -4.88
CA ARG A 44 6.13 -0.32 -4.23
C ARG A 44 4.73 0.28 -4.12
N PHE A 45 4.41 0.78 -2.93
CA PHE A 45 3.18 1.49 -2.62
C PHE A 45 3.52 2.88 -2.11
N HIS A 46 2.54 3.76 -2.17
CA HIS A 46 2.65 5.10 -1.62
C HIS A 46 1.67 5.23 -0.47
N ASN A 47 2.18 5.54 0.71
CA ASN A 47 1.35 5.90 1.85
C ASN A 47 1.32 7.43 1.91
N ILE A 48 0.19 8.02 1.53
CA ILE A 48 0.02 9.49 1.57
C ILE A 48 0.06 10.06 3.00
N HIS A 49 -0.08 9.20 4.01
CA HIS A 49 -0.06 9.55 5.44
C HIS A 49 1.29 9.22 6.08
N ALA A 50 2.32 8.87 5.30
CA ALA A 50 3.65 8.56 5.82
C ALA A 50 4.51 9.80 6.11
N ASN A 51 3.94 10.99 5.96
CA ASN A 51 4.54 12.25 6.36
C ASN A 51 3.63 12.88 7.42
N ASP A 52 4.19 13.17 8.59
CA ASP A 52 3.42 13.74 9.70
C ASP A 52 2.82 15.11 9.34
N GLY A 53 1.54 15.28 9.66
CA GLY A 53 0.82 16.55 9.52
C GLY A 53 0.19 16.80 8.14
N GLU A 54 0.34 15.90 7.18
CA GLU A 54 -0.27 16.04 5.85
C GLU A 54 -1.73 15.54 5.85
N ILE A 55 -2.69 16.43 6.06
CA ILE A 55 -4.12 16.12 5.87
C ILE A 55 -4.47 16.33 4.39
N ARG A 56 -4.85 15.25 3.71
CA ARG A 56 -5.29 15.31 2.31
C ARG A 56 -6.82 15.36 2.19
N GLU A 57 -7.32 16.39 1.53
CA GLU A 57 -8.75 16.56 1.24
C GLU A 57 -9.15 15.76 0.00
N VAL A 58 -10.19 14.94 0.11
CA VAL A 58 -10.65 14.02 -0.97
C VAL A 58 -10.98 14.74 -2.29
N GLU A 59 -11.43 15.99 -2.20
CA GLU A 59 -11.79 16.84 -3.34
C GLU A 59 -10.57 17.40 -4.09
N ARG A 60 -9.41 17.44 -3.42
CA ARG A 60 -8.16 17.99 -3.95
C ARG A 60 -7.21 16.94 -4.50
N LEU A 61 -7.56 15.66 -4.32
CA LEU A 61 -6.79 14.54 -4.84
C LEU A 61 -6.89 14.49 -6.37
N THR A 62 -5.73 14.49 -7.01
CA THR A 62 -5.60 14.08 -8.41
C THR A 62 -6.01 12.62 -8.59
N ASP A 63 -6.30 12.22 -9.83
CA ASP A 63 -6.62 10.82 -10.14
C ASP A 63 -5.48 9.86 -9.79
N GLU A 64 -4.24 10.31 -9.93
CA GLU A 64 -3.06 9.53 -9.55
C GLU A 64 -2.99 9.34 -8.04
N GLU A 65 -3.17 10.39 -7.25
CA GLU A 65 -3.20 10.29 -5.79
C GLU A 65 -4.34 9.42 -5.30
N ARG A 66 -5.52 9.57 -5.91
CA ARG A 66 -6.68 8.71 -5.62
C ARG A 66 -6.35 7.25 -5.86
N LYS A 67 -5.72 6.93 -6.98
CA LYS A 67 -5.28 5.56 -7.29
C LYS A 67 -4.25 5.05 -6.29
N MET A 68 -3.26 5.87 -5.92
CA MET A 68 -2.24 5.49 -4.93
C MET A 68 -2.85 5.13 -3.58
N ILE A 69 -3.81 5.93 -3.10
CA ILE A 69 -4.50 5.69 -1.84
C ILE A 69 -5.35 4.43 -1.90
N ILE A 70 -6.10 4.24 -2.99
CA ILE A 70 -6.90 3.02 -3.20
C ILE A 70 -6.01 1.78 -3.20
N ASP A 71 -4.89 1.81 -3.92
CA ASP A 71 -3.94 0.70 -3.97
C ASP A 71 -3.35 0.44 -2.58
N TYR A 72 -2.91 1.49 -1.86
CA TYR A 72 -2.43 1.34 -0.48
C TYR A 72 -3.51 0.71 0.42
N CYS A 73 -4.72 1.24 0.42
CA CYS A 73 -5.82 0.77 1.26
C CYS A 73 -6.18 -0.70 0.96
N ARG A 74 -6.27 -1.07 -0.32
CA ARG A 74 -6.54 -2.45 -0.73
C ARG A 74 -5.41 -3.39 -0.32
N TYR A 75 -4.18 -3.09 -0.70
CA TYR A 75 -3.08 -4.05 -0.57
C TYR A 75 -2.43 -4.02 0.81
N ARG A 76 -2.29 -2.88 1.48
CA ARG A 76 -1.74 -2.79 2.84
C ARG A 76 -2.78 -3.14 3.90
N LEU A 77 -3.98 -2.57 3.78
CA LEU A 77 -5.02 -2.62 4.81
C LEU A 77 -6.08 -3.70 4.55
N GLY A 78 -6.25 -4.15 3.31
CA GLY A 78 -7.31 -5.09 2.95
C GLY A 78 -8.69 -4.43 2.89
N LEU A 79 -8.71 -3.10 2.69
CA LEU A 79 -9.92 -2.30 2.62
C LEU A 79 -10.15 -1.89 1.16
N ASP A 80 -11.28 -2.34 0.61
CA ASP A 80 -11.75 -1.86 -0.68
C ASP A 80 -12.55 -0.57 -0.49
N THR A 81 -12.17 0.48 -1.21
CA THR A 81 -12.85 1.78 -1.18
C THR A 81 -12.88 2.39 -2.58
N ALA A 82 -13.94 3.16 -2.86
CA ALA A 82 -14.02 4.02 -4.03
C ALA A 82 -13.43 5.42 -3.79
N LEU A 83 -12.97 5.69 -2.55
CA LEU A 83 -12.37 6.96 -2.12
C LEU A 83 -13.23 8.18 -2.49
N ARG A 84 -14.50 8.20 -2.10
CA ARG A 84 -15.47 9.24 -2.49
C ARG A 84 -15.66 10.33 -1.44
N THR A 85 -15.39 9.99 -0.18
CA THR A 85 -15.60 10.86 0.97
C THR A 85 -14.30 11.08 1.74
N GLN A 86 -14.27 12.11 2.60
CA GLN A 86 -13.11 12.33 3.46
C GLN A 86 -12.90 11.15 4.42
N ASP A 87 -13.98 10.59 4.97
CA ASP A 87 -13.96 9.38 5.80
C ASP A 87 -13.28 8.20 5.07
N ASP A 88 -13.44 8.07 3.75
CA ASP A 88 -12.73 7.03 2.99
C ASP A 88 -11.21 7.23 3.01
N VAL A 89 -10.74 8.49 2.90
CA VAL A 89 -9.32 8.85 2.96
C VAL A 89 -8.75 8.58 4.35
N GLU A 90 -9.50 8.95 5.39
CA GLU A 90 -9.12 8.76 6.79
C GLU A 90 -9.10 7.29 7.19
N ARG A 91 -10.03 6.46 6.69
CA ARG A 91 -9.99 5.00 6.93
C ARG A 91 -8.78 4.31 6.29
N CYS A 92 -8.16 4.96 5.31
CA CYS A 92 -6.95 4.49 4.66
C CYS A 92 -5.66 5.05 5.30
N SER A 93 -5.76 5.86 6.35
CA SER A 93 -4.62 6.23 7.19
C SER A 93 -4.39 5.17 8.27
N ILE A 94 -3.16 4.66 8.34
CA ILE A 94 -2.71 3.92 9.52
C ILE A 94 -2.24 4.95 10.54
N LYS A 95 -2.70 4.83 11.79
CA LYS A 95 -1.97 5.32 12.96
C LYS A 95 -0.97 4.27 13.41
#